data_AF-A0A1B3XMY9-F1
#
_entry.id   AF-A0A1B3XMY9-F1
#
_cell.length_a   1.000
_cell.length_b   1.000
_cell.length_c   1.000
_cell.angle_alpha   90.00
_cell.angle_beta   90.00
_cell.angle_gamma   90.00
#
_symmetry.space_group_name_H-M   'P 1'
#
loop_
_entity.id
_entity.type
_entity.pdbx_description
1 polymer ?
#
loop_
_entity_poly.entity_id
_entity_poly.type
_entity_poly.pdbx_seq_one_letter_code
_entity_poly.pdbx_strand_id
1 'polypeptide(L)'
;MQHHNEIDLSKEDILKMIVRHLSVFPLTSLGAIREVIGSSLKQRGLITGVTEDLGRSAAAYNRNISEEDIRLINDCIYDLLDSRIIMPGNNGDHSDLPWIHVFDQDKLKHMSNLP
;
A
#
# COMPACT_ATOMS: atom_id res chain seq x y z
N MET A 1 -21.31 28.55 3.59
CA MET A 1 -20.16 28.19 2.75
C MET A 1 -19.66 26.86 3.27
N GLN A 2 -19.98 25.77 2.57
CA GLN A 2 -19.57 24.42 2.98
C GLN A 2 -18.08 24.27 2.65
N HIS A 3 -17.23 24.22 3.67
CA HIS A 3 -15.88 23.73 3.52
C HIS A 3 -15.98 22.23 3.21
N HIS A 4 -15.96 21.87 1.93
CA HIS A 4 -15.54 20.54 1.53
C HIS A 4 -14.05 20.47 1.91
N ASN A 5 -13.76 19.89 3.07
CA ASN A 5 -12.43 19.32 3.30
C ASN A 5 -12.33 18.15 2.33
N GLU A 6 -11.89 18.42 1.10
CA GLU A 6 -11.26 17.39 0.28
C GLU A 6 -10.11 16.85 1.12
N ILE A 7 -10.30 15.66 1.69
CA ILE A 7 -9.22 14.91 2.33
C ILE A 7 -8.36 14.42 1.17
N ASP A 8 -7.50 15.30 0.68
CA ASP A 8 -6.54 14.98 -0.35
C ASP A 8 -5.53 14.01 0.28
N LEU A 9 -5.46 12.78 -0.24
CA LEU A 9 -4.68 11.74 0.41
C LEU A 9 -3.20 12.02 0.17
N SER A 10 -2.48 12.40 1.21
CA SER A 10 -1.07 12.73 1.04
C SER A 10 -0.22 11.48 0.84
N LYS A 11 0.93 11.65 0.16
CA LYS A 11 1.98 10.62 0.09
C LYS A 11 2.36 10.11 1.48
N GLU A 12 2.34 10.99 2.48
CA GLU A 12 2.65 10.67 3.87
C GLU A 12 1.60 9.75 4.51
N ASP A 13 0.32 9.95 4.22
CA ASP A 13 -0.76 9.06 4.67
C ASP A 13 -0.62 7.66 4.08
N ILE A 14 -0.32 7.58 2.77
CA ILE A 14 -0.08 6.30 2.07
C ILE A 14 1.13 5.60 2.68
N LEU A 15 2.23 6.33 2.90
CA LEU A 15 3.44 5.79 3.50
C LEU A 15 3.16 5.26 4.93
N LYS A 16 2.45 6.02 5.77
CA LYS A 16 2.05 5.60 7.12
C LYS A 16 1.21 4.31 7.07
N MET A 17 0.31 4.19 6.09
CA MET A 17 -0.50 2.97 5.90
C MET A 17 0.35 1.77 5.48
N ILE A 18 1.30 1.95 4.55
CA ILE A 18 2.24 0.90 4.13
C ILE A 18 3.10 0.45 5.31
N VAL A 19 3.70 1.40 6.04
CA VAL A 19 4.56 1.12 7.19
C VAL A 19 3.82 0.36 8.28
N ARG A 20 2.57 0.75 8.57
CA ARG A 20 1.72 0.05 9.54
C ARG A 20 1.40 -1.38 9.11
N HIS A 21 1.11 -1.60 7.83
CA HIS A 21 0.91 -2.94 7.27
C HIS A 21 2.17 -3.80 7.40
N LEU A 22 3.32 -3.27 6.99
CA LEU A 22 4.62 -3.95 7.05
C LEU A 22 5.09 -4.25 8.48
N SER A 23 4.66 -3.45 9.46
CA SER A 23 4.96 -3.67 10.88
C SER A 23 4.24 -4.90 11.44
N VAL A 24 3.10 -5.28 10.85
CA VAL A 24 2.32 -6.47 11.24
C VAL A 24 2.66 -7.66 10.32
N PHE A 25 2.85 -7.39 9.03
CA PHE A 25 3.13 -8.37 7.98
C PHE A 25 4.48 -8.05 7.32
N PRO A 26 5.61 -8.37 7.98
CA PRO A 26 6.94 -8.03 7.48
C PRO A 26 7.34 -8.81 6.23
N LEU A 27 6.60 -9.86 5.87
CA LEU A 27 6.69 -10.57 4.60
C LEU A 27 5.29 -10.49 3.94
N THR A 28 5.20 -9.86 2.78
CA THR A 28 3.92 -9.61 2.11
C THR A 28 4.10 -9.46 0.59
N SER A 29 3.02 -9.27 -0.15
CA SER A 29 3.06 -9.01 -1.58
C SER A 29 2.66 -7.56 -1.90
N LEU A 30 3.14 -7.04 -3.04
CA LEU A 30 2.72 -5.73 -3.54
C LEU A 30 1.19 -5.66 -3.75
N GLY A 31 0.58 -6.79 -4.12
CA GLY A 31 -0.87 -6.89 -4.27
C GLY A 31 -1.60 -6.67 -2.94
N ALA A 32 -1.15 -7.31 -1.86
CA ALA A 32 -1.74 -7.14 -0.52
C ALA A 32 -1.61 -5.70 -0.02
N ILE A 33 -0.48 -5.04 -0.27
CA ILE A 33 -0.30 -3.62 0.07
C ILE A 33 -1.31 -2.75 -0.66
N ARG A 34 -1.47 -2.93 -1.97
CA ARG A 34 -2.45 -2.19 -2.78
C ARG A 34 -3.87 -2.45 -2.31
N GLU A 35 -4.21 -3.67 -1.93
CA GLU A 35 -5.53 -4.04 -1.42
C GLU A 35 -5.84 -3.37 -0.08
N VAL A 36 -4.88 -3.35 0.85
CA VAL A 36 -5.02 -2.68 2.16
C VAL A 36 -5.20 -1.18 1.97
N ILE A 37 -4.41 -0.56 1.10
CA ILE A 37 -4.52 0.87 0.83
C ILE A 37 -5.86 1.17 0.16
N GLY A 38 -6.21 0.45 -0.91
CA GLY A 38 -7.49 0.60 -1.61
C GLY A 38 -8.69 0.41 -0.69
N SER A 39 -8.65 -0.58 0.22
CA SER A 39 -9.71 -0.80 1.19
C SER A 39 -9.85 0.36 2.18
N SER A 40 -8.74 0.93 2.64
CA SER A 40 -8.76 2.11 3.51
C SER A 40 -9.26 3.36 2.76
N LEU A 41 -8.85 3.58 1.50
CA LEU A 41 -9.38 4.64 0.65
C LEU A 41 -10.90 4.53 0.48
N LYS A 42 -11.39 3.31 0.25
CA LYS A 42 -12.82 3.02 0.11
C LYS A 42 -13.58 3.29 1.41
N GLN A 43 -13.04 2.87 2.54
CA GLN A 43 -13.62 3.14 3.86
C GLN A 43 -13.71 4.63 4.19
N ARG A 44 -12.74 5.42 3.72
CA ARG A 44 -12.73 6.88 3.86
C ARG A 44 -13.66 7.60 2.86
N GLY A 45 -14.34 6.86 1.99
CA GLY A 45 -15.22 7.42 0.95
C GLY A 45 -14.46 8.13 -0.17
N LEU A 46 -13.15 7.95 -0.26
CA LEU A 46 -12.28 8.60 -1.25
C LEU A 46 -12.29 7.88 -2.59
N ILE A 47 -12.60 6.58 -2.59
CA ILE A 47 -12.93 5.83 -3.79
C ILE A 47 -14.30 5.16 -3.61
N THR A 48 -15.16 5.25 -4.61
CA THR A 48 -16.41 4.49 -4.65
C THR A 48 -16.07 3.07 -5.06
N GLY A 49 -16.54 2.04 -4.36
CA GLY A 49 -16.30 0.65 -4.75
C GLY A 49 -17.49 0.08 -5.50
N VAL A 50 -17.32 -0.30 -6.77
CA VAL A 50 -18.29 -1.15 -7.47
C VAL A 50 -17.74 -2.57 -7.45
N THR A 51 -18.44 -3.48 -6.78
CA THR A 51 -18.20 -4.92 -6.91
C THR A 51 -18.73 -5.37 -8.27
N GLU A 52 -17.85 -5.41 -9.27
CA GLU A 52 -18.13 -6.18 -10.49
C GLU A 52 -17.66 -7.62 -10.29
N ASP A 53 -18.61 -8.54 -10.32
CA ASP A 53 -18.37 -9.97 -10.31
C ASP A 53 -17.78 -10.40 -11.67
N LEU A 54 -16.45 -10.31 -11.82
CA LEU A 54 -15.75 -10.94 -12.94
C LEU A 54 -15.46 -12.39 -12.60
N GLY A 55 -16.23 -13.28 -13.23
CA GLY A 55 -16.13 -14.72 -13.07
C GLY A 55 -14.71 -15.28 -13.13
N ARG A 56 -14.48 -16.25 -12.22
CA ARG A 56 -13.38 -17.25 -12.19
C ARG A 56 -11.97 -16.85 -11.72
N SER A 57 -11.74 -15.65 -11.23
CA SER A 57 -10.61 -15.40 -10.33
C SER A 57 -10.94 -14.24 -9.41
N ALA A 58 -11.33 -14.55 -8.18
CA ALA A 58 -11.53 -13.58 -7.12
C ALA A 58 -10.16 -13.08 -6.62
N ALA A 59 -9.45 -12.34 -7.47
CA ALA A 59 -8.52 -11.34 -6.99
C ALA A 59 -9.36 -10.06 -6.89
N ALA A 60 -9.66 -9.63 -5.66
CA ALA A 60 -10.41 -8.40 -5.39
C ALA A 60 -9.56 -7.18 -5.76
N TYR A 61 -9.31 -6.98 -7.05
CA TYR A 61 -8.72 -5.75 -7.54
C TYR A 61 -9.79 -4.67 -7.44
N ASN A 62 -9.61 -3.73 -6.50
CA ASN A 62 -10.38 -2.49 -6.48
C ASN A 62 -10.09 -1.75 -7.80
N ARG A 63 -10.95 -1.95 -8.81
CA ARG A 63 -10.87 -1.28 -10.13
C ARG A 63 -11.06 0.24 -10.07
N ASN A 64 -11.33 0.80 -8.89
CA ASN A 64 -11.64 2.22 -8.69
C ASN A 64 -10.52 3.00 -7.97
N ILE A 65 -9.32 2.42 -7.83
CA ILE A 65 -8.13 3.20 -7.47
C ILE A 65 -7.71 3.98 -8.73
N SER A 66 -7.59 5.29 -8.66
CA SER A 66 -7.18 6.09 -9.81
C SER A 66 -5.75 5.74 -10.24
N GLU A 67 -5.38 6.00 -11.50
CA GLU A 67 -3.98 5.82 -11.92
C GLU A 67 -3.02 6.66 -11.08
N GLU A 68 -3.47 7.82 -10.61
CA GLU A 68 -2.70 8.72 -9.75
C GLU A 68 -2.45 8.11 -8.37
N ASP A 69 -3.48 7.53 -7.74
CA ASP A 69 -3.34 6.79 -6.49
C ASP A 69 -2.40 5.58 -6.66
N ILE A 70 -2.50 4.86 -7.79
CA ILE A 70 -1.60 3.73 -8.09
C ILE A 70 -0.15 4.22 -8.20
N ARG A 71 0.08 5.36 -8.86
CA ARG A 71 1.42 5.97 -8.96
C ARG A 71 1.94 6.38 -7.59
N LEU A 72 1.13 7.06 -6.77
CA LEU A 72 1.50 7.45 -5.41
C LEU A 72 1.86 6.26 -4.53
N ILE A 73 1.09 5.17 -4.61
CA ILE A 73 1.39 3.92 -3.89
C ILE A 73 2.72 3.33 -4.37
N ASN A 74 2.93 3.27 -5.69
CA ASN A 74 4.17 2.75 -6.26
C ASN A 74 5.37 3.61 -5.86
N ASP A 75 5.24 4.94 -5.90
CA ASP A 75 6.29 5.88 -5.49
C ASP A 75 6.70 5.65 -4.03
N CYS A 76 5.73 5.46 -3.13
CA CYS A 76 6.02 5.11 -1.74
C CYS A 76 6.76 3.77 -1.62
N ILE A 77 6.37 2.78 -2.42
CA ILE A 77 7.03 1.46 -2.42
C ILE A 77 8.47 1.58 -2.95
N TYR A 78 8.69 2.36 -4.00
CA TYR A 78 10.02 2.61 -4.53
C TYR A 78 10.90 3.36 -3.54
N ASP A 79 10.38 4.37 -2.83
CA ASP A 79 11.12 5.06 -1.76
C ASP A 79 11.59 4.08 -0.67
N LEU A 80 10.74 3.12 -0.29
CA LEU A 80 11.07 2.10 0.71
C LEU A 80 12.11 1.10 0.18
N LEU A 81 12.08 0.76 -1.11
CA LEU A 81 13.08 -0.09 -1.78
C LEU A 81 14.43 0.63 -1.86
N ASP A 82 14.44 1.89 -2.31
CA ASP A 82 15.64 2.72 -2.46
C ASP A 82 16.30 2.98 -1.10
N SER A 83 15.50 3.17 -0.05
CA SER A 83 15.96 3.32 1.34
C SER A 83 16.44 2.01 1.97
N ARG A 84 16.30 0.87 1.26
CA ARG A 84 16.57 -0.49 1.73
C ARG A 84 15.80 -0.85 3.01
N ILE A 85 14.59 -0.33 3.14
CA ILE A 85 13.68 -0.70 4.25
C ILE A 85 12.98 -1.99 3.90
N ILE A 86 12.59 -2.14 2.64
CA ILE A 86 12.07 -3.39 2.08
C ILE A 86 13.01 -3.88 0.97
N MET A 87 12.95 -5.19 0.70
CA MET A 87 13.64 -5.82 -0.41
C MET A 87 12.73 -6.84 -1.12
N PRO A 88 12.93 -7.08 -2.43
CA PRO A 88 12.23 -8.15 -3.13
C PRO A 88 12.56 -9.51 -2.52
N GLY A 89 11.53 -10.32 -2.26
CA GLY A 89 11.62 -11.75 -1.92
C GLY A 89 12.42 -12.13 -0.67
N ASN A 90 11.87 -12.98 0.20
CA ASN A 90 12.68 -13.70 1.21
C ASN A 90 11.91 -14.85 1.86
N ASN A 91 11.39 -15.80 1.07
CA ASN A 91 10.86 -17.03 1.66
C ASN A 91 11.03 -18.26 0.76
N GLY A 92 12.26 -18.56 0.33
CA GLY A 92 12.66 -19.79 -0.37
C GLY A 92 12.11 -19.97 -1.79
N ASP A 93 10.80 -19.79 -1.97
CA ASP A 93 10.04 -19.97 -3.22
C ASP A 93 9.78 -18.64 -3.95
N HIS A 94 10.01 -17.51 -3.28
CA HIS A 94 9.76 -16.16 -3.80
C HIS A 94 11.00 -15.30 -3.60
N SER A 95 11.87 -15.29 -4.63
CA SER A 95 13.12 -14.52 -4.65
C SER A 95 13.00 -13.21 -5.43
N ASP A 96 11.81 -12.94 -5.96
CA ASP A 96 11.52 -11.85 -6.87
C ASP A 96 10.16 -11.20 -6.54
N LEU A 97 9.92 -10.07 -7.19
CA LEU A 97 8.60 -9.45 -7.20
C LEU A 97 7.56 -10.47 -7.72
N PRO A 98 6.33 -10.45 -7.20
CA PRO A 98 5.70 -9.37 -6.44
C PRO A 98 5.85 -9.49 -4.91
N TRP A 99 6.69 -10.39 -4.41
CA TRP A 99 6.89 -10.56 -2.97
C TRP A 99 7.95 -9.61 -2.45
N ILE A 100 7.71 -9.07 -1.26
CA ILE A 100 8.65 -8.20 -0.57
C ILE A 100 8.74 -8.59 0.90
N HIS A 101 9.87 -8.26 1.51
CA HIS A 101 10.06 -8.37 2.95
C HIS A 101 10.68 -7.10 3.51
N VAL A 102 10.45 -6.85 4.79
CA VAL A 102 11.12 -5.79 5.55
C VAL A 102 12.55 -6.26 5.84
N PHE A 103 13.51 -5.56 5.23
CA PHE A 103 14.93 -5.79 5.40
C PHE A 103 15.47 -5.08 6.65
N ASP A 104 15.03 -3.84 6.89
CA ASP A 104 15.50 -3.00 8.00
C ASP A 104 14.32 -2.60 8.91
N GLN A 105 14.15 -3.39 9.97
CA GLN A 105 13.06 -3.22 10.94
C GLN A 105 13.19 -1.93 11.75
N ASP A 106 14.41 -1.46 12.00
CA ASP A 106 14.61 -0.26 12.82
C ASP A 106 14.31 1.00 12.01
N LYS A 107 14.74 1.06 10.74
CA LYS A 107 14.31 2.13 9.83
C LYS A 107 12.81 2.16 9.62
N LEU A 108 12.16 0.98 9.51
CA LEU A 108 10.71 0.91 9.39
C LEU A 108 10.02 1.55 10.62
N LYS A 109 10.51 1.25 11.84
CA LYS A 109 10.00 1.87 13.07
C LYS A 109 10.23 3.37 13.10
N HIS A 110 11.39 3.86 12.65
CA HIS A 110 11.64 5.29 12.55
C HIS A 110 10.63 6.00 11.62
N MET A 111 10.20 5.36 10.53
CA MET A 111 9.13 5.90 9.68
C MET A 111 7.75 5.86 10.34
N SER A 112 7.47 4.87 11.19
CA SER A 112 6.20 4.83 11.94
C SER A 112 6.05 5.95 12.98
N ASN A 113 7.18 6.55 13.39
CA ASN A 113 7.25 7.66 14.33
C ASN A 113 7.37 9.04 13.64
N LEU A 114 7.14 9.11 12.32
CA LEU A 114 7.05 10.40 11.63
C LEU A 114 5.88 11.21 12.22
N PRO A 115 6.09 12.50 12.58
CA PRO A 115 5.11 13.33 13.26
C PRO A 115 3.78 13.48 12.51
#